data_AF-A0AAX2KHW9-F1
#
_entry.id   AF-A0AAX2KHW9-F1
#
_cell.length_a   1.000
_cell.length_b   1.000
_cell.length_c   1.000
_cell.angle_alpha   90.00
_cell.angle_beta   90.00
_cell.angle_gamma   90.00
#
_symmetry.space_group_name_H-M   'P 1'
#
loop_
_entity.id
_entity.type
_entity.pdbx_description
1 polymer ?
#
loop_
_entity_poly.entity_id
_entity_poly.type
_entity_poly.pdbx_seq_one_letter_code
_entity_poly.pdbx_strand_id
1 'polypeptide(L)'
;MDDEKFAELQMIRLPAERKIQDYRSAYNDIRDWQRREKEADKKEKSTTDWDDVVFEIDLLKSQEINLDYILGLIFEHNRQNKGKGEMTEEVKRLIRSSLGNRAKEGLVVDFIQQTNLDDLPDKASIIDAFFTFAQREQQREAAALIKEENLNEEAAKRYIRTSLKREYATENGTELNETLPKLSPLNPQYKTKKQTVFQKIVAFIEKFKGVGGQI
;
A
#
# COMPACT_ATOMS: atom_id res chain seq x y z
N MET A 1 -5.43 -0.62 -42.34
CA MET A 1 -4.37 -1.65 -42.35
C MET A 1 -4.76 -2.66 -43.41
N ASP A 2 -3.83 -3.01 -44.28
CA ASP A 2 -3.98 -4.14 -45.21
C ASP A 2 -3.51 -5.44 -44.52
N ASP A 3 -3.89 -6.59 -45.10
CA ASP A 3 -3.60 -7.91 -44.53
C ASP A 3 -2.10 -8.19 -44.45
N GLU A 4 -1.32 -7.61 -45.36
CA GLU A 4 0.14 -7.72 -45.40
C GLU A 4 0.77 -7.03 -44.19
N LYS A 5 0.40 -5.78 -43.88
CA LYS A 5 0.84 -5.11 -42.65
C LYS A 5 0.31 -5.77 -41.38
N PHE A 6 -0.86 -6.40 -41.43
CA PHE A 6 -1.37 -7.16 -40.29
C PHE A 6 -0.49 -8.37 -39.97
N ALA A 7 -0.11 -9.14 -41.00
CA ALA A 7 0.80 -10.27 -40.85
C ALA A 7 2.19 -9.83 -40.35
N GLU A 8 2.71 -8.71 -40.85
CA GLU A 8 3.97 -8.13 -40.36
C GLU A 8 3.92 -7.80 -38.86
N LEU A 9 2.86 -7.13 -38.40
CA LEU A 9 2.71 -6.80 -36.97
C LEU A 9 2.57 -8.04 -36.09
N GLN A 10 1.90 -9.11 -36.57
CA GLN A 10 1.77 -10.37 -35.82
C GLN A 10 3.11 -11.09 -35.61
N MET A 11 4.10 -10.88 -36.49
CA MET A 11 5.44 -11.44 -36.33
C MET A 11 6.25 -10.72 -35.24
N ILE A 12 5.88 -9.49 -34.86
CA ILE A 12 6.55 -8.73 -33.81
C ILE A 12 6.16 -9.29 -32.44
N ARG A 13 7.05 -10.09 -31.86
CA ARG A 13 6.83 -10.70 -30.55
C ARG A 13 7.11 -9.73 -29.42
N LEU A 14 6.06 -9.29 -28.75
CA LEU A 14 6.16 -8.53 -27.51
C LEU A 14 6.28 -9.47 -26.29
N PRO A 15 6.91 -9.02 -25.19
CA PRO A 15 6.83 -9.73 -23.92
C PRO A 15 5.36 -9.89 -23.48
N ALA A 16 5.06 -11.03 -22.84
CA ALA A 16 3.74 -11.25 -22.25
C ALA A 16 3.47 -10.23 -21.13
N GLU A 17 2.23 -9.78 -20.99
CA GLU A 17 1.83 -8.82 -19.96
C GLU A 17 2.20 -9.27 -18.54
N ARG A 18 2.04 -10.57 -18.24
CA ARG A 18 2.47 -11.17 -16.97
C ARG A 18 3.96 -10.94 -16.70
N LYS A 19 4.79 -11.13 -17.72
CA LYS A 19 6.25 -10.93 -17.59
C LYS A 19 6.57 -9.45 -17.33
N ILE A 20 5.82 -8.53 -17.93
CA ILE A 20 5.95 -7.09 -17.67
C ILE A 20 5.57 -6.77 -16.21
N GLN A 21 4.48 -7.34 -15.69
CA GLN A 21 4.06 -7.17 -14.29
C GLN A 21 5.10 -7.72 -13.31
N ASP A 22 5.66 -8.91 -13.59
CA ASP A 22 6.71 -9.52 -12.76
C ASP A 22 7.96 -8.63 -12.70
N TYR A 23 8.39 -8.07 -13.83
CA TYR A 23 9.52 -7.13 -13.85
C TYR A 23 9.20 -5.82 -13.12
N ARG A 24 7.99 -5.27 -13.24
CA ARG A 24 7.57 -4.09 -12.47
C ARG A 24 7.58 -4.36 -10.97
N SER A 25 7.07 -5.52 -10.54
CA SER A 25 7.13 -5.93 -9.13
C SER A 25 8.57 -6.01 -8.64
N ALA A 26 9.44 -6.70 -9.38
CA ALA A 26 10.85 -6.83 -9.03
C ALA A 26 11.56 -5.47 -8.95
N TYR A 27 11.27 -4.57 -9.89
CA TYR A 27 11.80 -3.20 -9.89
C TYR A 27 11.39 -2.44 -8.62
N ASN A 28 10.09 -2.48 -8.27
CA ASN A 28 9.58 -1.86 -7.05
C ASN A 28 10.20 -2.49 -5.79
N ASP A 29 10.39 -3.82 -5.77
CA ASP A 29 11.03 -4.53 -4.65
C ASP A 29 12.47 -4.05 -4.42
N ILE A 30 13.26 -3.95 -5.49
CA ILE A 30 14.64 -3.48 -5.44
C ILE A 30 14.68 -2.04 -4.92
N ARG A 31 13.82 -1.16 -5.45
CA ARG A 31 13.73 0.23 -5.02
C ARG A 31 13.38 0.36 -3.54
N ASP A 32 12.36 -0.36 -3.08
CA ASP A 32 11.88 -0.28 -1.70
C ASP A 32 12.88 -0.91 -0.72
N TRP A 33 13.62 -1.93 -1.15
CA TRP A 33 14.77 -2.45 -0.40
C TRP A 33 15.89 -1.42 -0.28
N GLN A 34 16.31 -0.82 -1.39
CA GLN A 34 17.35 0.23 -1.40
C GLN A 34 17.02 1.42 -0.50
N ARG A 35 15.76 1.89 -0.52
CA ARG A 35 15.32 2.96 0.37
C ARG A 35 15.45 2.56 1.84
N ARG A 36 15.05 1.35 2.20
CA ARG A 36 15.13 0.85 3.58
C ARG A 36 16.58 0.66 4.07
N GLU A 37 17.48 0.19 3.20
CA GLU A 37 18.90 0.07 3.55
C GLU A 37 19.53 1.44 3.82
N LYS A 38 19.23 2.44 2.97
CA LYS A 38 19.67 3.83 3.18
C LYS A 38 19.13 4.42 4.50
N GLU A 39 17.86 4.18 4.82
CA GLU A 39 17.24 4.66 6.07
C GLU A 39 17.78 3.97 7.34
N ALA A 40 18.22 2.71 7.23
CA ALA A 40 18.69 1.94 8.38
C ALA A 40 20.15 2.23 8.76
N ASP A 41 20.88 3.07 7.99
CA ASP A 41 22.34 3.26 8.07
C ASP A 41 23.13 1.93 8.05
N LYS A 42 22.46 0.85 7.65
CA LYS A 42 23.03 -0.49 7.52
C LYS A 42 23.75 -0.54 6.19
N LYS A 43 25.01 -0.12 6.20
CA LYS A 43 25.98 -0.48 5.15
C LYS A 43 26.35 -1.96 5.24
N GLU A 44 25.39 -2.87 5.35
CA GLU A 44 25.68 -4.29 5.17
C GLU A 44 25.96 -4.55 3.69
N LYS A 45 27.22 -4.33 3.31
CA LYS A 45 27.96 -4.98 2.20
C LYS A 45 27.16 -5.28 0.94
N SER A 46 26.41 -4.32 0.40
CA SER A 46 26.19 -4.38 -1.05
C SER A 46 27.55 -4.20 -1.71
N THR A 47 28.00 -5.19 -2.48
CA THR A 47 29.21 -5.07 -3.31
C THR A 47 28.99 -4.16 -4.53
N THR A 48 27.75 -3.71 -4.72
CA THR A 48 27.31 -2.86 -5.82
C THR A 48 27.13 -1.44 -5.31
N ASP A 49 27.69 -0.47 -6.02
CA ASP A 49 27.42 0.94 -5.80
C ASP A 49 26.07 1.31 -6.42
N TRP A 50 25.18 1.89 -5.62
CA TRP A 50 23.84 2.29 -6.01
C TRP A 50 23.66 3.81 -6.09
N ASP A 51 24.69 4.58 -5.76
CA ASP A 51 24.58 6.04 -5.71
C ASP A 51 24.48 6.66 -7.11
N ASP A 52 25.00 5.98 -8.13
CA ASP A 52 24.88 6.38 -9.54
C ASP A 52 23.57 5.92 -10.22
N VAL A 53 22.70 5.20 -9.51
CA VAL A 53 21.44 4.67 -10.06
C VAL A 53 20.26 5.55 -9.67
N VAL A 54 19.64 6.19 -10.65
CA VAL A 54 18.40 6.97 -10.47
C VAL A 54 17.20 6.12 -10.90
N PHE A 55 16.26 5.91 -9.97
CA PHE A 55 15.02 5.21 -10.25
C PHE A 55 14.00 6.14 -10.95
N GLU A 56 13.37 5.65 -12.02
CA GLU A 56 12.40 6.39 -12.82
C GLU A 56 11.00 6.26 -12.20
N ILE A 57 10.60 7.26 -11.40
CA ILE A 57 9.36 7.22 -10.62
C ILE A 57 8.17 7.76 -11.41
N ASP A 58 8.40 8.72 -12.31
CA ASP A 58 7.31 9.41 -13.00
C ASP A 58 6.64 8.49 -14.01
N LEU A 59 7.43 7.68 -14.73
CA LEU A 59 6.89 6.64 -15.61
C LEU A 59 6.05 5.62 -14.83
N LEU A 60 6.52 5.18 -13.65
CA LEU A 60 5.78 4.21 -12.83
C LEU A 60 4.44 4.76 -12.34
N LYS A 61 4.41 6.04 -11.92
CA LYS A 61 3.17 6.70 -11.52
C LYS A 61 2.19 6.85 -12.68
N SER A 62 2.67 7.15 -13.88
CA SER A 62 1.79 7.32 -15.06
C SER A 62 1.06 6.03 -15.47
N GLN A 63 1.61 4.88 -15.08
CA GLN A 63 1.08 3.54 -15.41
C GLN A 63 0.38 2.90 -14.21
N GLU A 64 0.10 3.69 -13.16
CA GLU A 64 -0.51 3.19 -11.94
C GLU A 64 -1.96 2.77 -12.18
N ILE A 65 -2.25 1.51 -11.83
CA ILE A 65 -3.59 0.97 -11.86
C ILE A 65 -4.34 1.49 -10.62
N ASN A 66 -5.51 2.08 -10.82
CA ASN A 66 -6.33 2.56 -9.71
C ASN A 66 -6.96 1.38 -8.94
N LEU A 67 -7.27 1.61 -7.67
CA LEU A 67 -7.85 0.59 -6.81
C LEU A 67 -9.22 0.10 -7.32
N ASP A 68 -10.03 1.01 -7.87
CA ASP A 68 -11.34 0.69 -8.44
C ASP A 68 -11.26 -0.34 -9.57
N TYR A 69 -10.24 -0.27 -10.42
CA TYR A 69 -10.03 -1.28 -11.47
C TYR A 69 -9.68 -2.64 -10.87
N ILE A 70 -8.83 -2.68 -9.84
CA ILE A 70 -8.49 -3.92 -9.12
C ILE A 70 -9.76 -4.53 -8.51
N LEU A 71 -10.61 -3.72 -7.88
CA LEU A 71 -11.89 -4.16 -7.32
C LEU A 71 -12.85 -4.66 -8.41
N GLY A 72 -12.89 -4.00 -9.57
CA GLY A 72 -13.64 -4.46 -10.74
C GLY A 72 -13.18 -5.83 -11.23
N LEU A 73 -11.87 -6.08 -11.27
CA LEU A 73 -11.31 -7.39 -11.64
C LEU A 73 -11.66 -8.48 -10.63
N ILE A 74 -11.65 -8.16 -9.32
CA ILE A 74 -12.10 -9.10 -8.27
C ILE A 74 -13.55 -9.52 -8.53
N PHE A 75 -14.43 -8.55 -8.84
CA PHE A 75 -15.81 -8.85 -9.15
C PHE A 75 -15.95 -9.74 -10.40
N GLU A 76 -15.26 -9.41 -11.49
CA GLU A 76 -15.29 -10.20 -12.73
C GLU A 76 -14.80 -11.63 -12.53
N HIS A 77 -13.68 -11.80 -11.83
CA HIS A 77 -13.13 -13.14 -11.53
C HIS A 77 -14.08 -13.96 -10.66
N ASN A 78 -14.75 -13.33 -9.69
CA ASN A 78 -15.76 -14.01 -8.88
C ASN A 78 -16.95 -14.48 -9.75
N ARG A 79 -17.43 -13.66 -10.70
CA ARG A 79 -18.51 -14.04 -11.64
C ARG A 79 -18.13 -15.15 -12.61
N GLN A 80 -16.84 -15.32 -12.89
CA GLN A 80 -16.32 -16.45 -13.68
C GLN A 80 -16.16 -17.74 -12.85
N ASN A 81 -16.64 -17.78 -11.60
CA ASN A 81 -16.48 -18.90 -10.66
C ASN A 81 -15.02 -19.31 -10.43
N LYS A 82 -14.08 -18.37 -10.54
CA LYS A 82 -12.71 -18.62 -10.13
C LYS A 82 -12.65 -18.77 -8.61
N GLY A 83 -11.92 -19.76 -8.13
CA GLY A 83 -11.73 -19.95 -6.69
C GLY A 83 -11.03 -18.74 -6.06
N LYS A 84 -11.43 -18.36 -4.83
CA LYS A 84 -10.83 -17.23 -4.10
C LYS A 84 -9.30 -17.27 -4.03
N GLY A 85 -8.70 -18.47 -3.98
CA GLY A 85 -7.24 -18.64 -3.97
C GLY A 85 -6.57 -18.14 -5.25
N GLU A 86 -7.06 -18.52 -6.42
CA GLU A 86 -6.50 -18.10 -7.71
C GLU A 86 -6.63 -16.58 -7.89
N MET A 87 -7.81 -16.04 -7.60
CA MET A 87 -8.08 -14.61 -7.63
C MET A 87 -7.18 -13.82 -6.67
N THR A 88 -6.96 -14.34 -5.46
CA THR A 88 -6.09 -13.70 -4.47
C THR A 88 -4.65 -13.58 -5.00
N GLU A 89 -4.11 -14.63 -5.62
CA GLU A 89 -2.76 -14.61 -6.17
C GLU A 89 -2.61 -13.66 -7.37
N GLU A 90 -3.65 -13.54 -8.19
CA GLU A 90 -3.68 -12.57 -9.29
C GLU A 90 -3.73 -11.12 -8.78
N VAL A 91 -4.58 -10.86 -7.80
CA VAL A 91 -4.70 -9.53 -7.16
C VAL A 91 -3.41 -9.14 -6.45
N LYS A 92 -2.76 -10.05 -5.72
CA LYS A 92 -1.46 -9.78 -5.08
C LYS A 92 -0.43 -9.34 -6.11
N ARG A 93 -0.34 -10.01 -7.27
CA ARG A 93 0.60 -9.62 -8.34
C ARG A 93 0.29 -8.22 -8.88
N LEU A 94 -0.98 -7.93 -9.16
CA LEU A 94 -1.40 -6.60 -9.63
C LEU A 94 -1.04 -5.51 -8.61
N ILE A 95 -1.34 -5.71 -7.33
CA ILE A 95 -1.05 -4.75 -6.27
C ILE A 95 0.46 -4.52 -6.12
N ARG A 96 1.29 -5.57 -6.13
CA ARG A 96 2.76 -5.43 -6.01
C ARG A 96 3.41 -4.73 -7.19
N SER A 97 2.80 -4.84 -8.37
CA SER A 97 3.26 -4.12 -9.56
C SER A 97 2.90 -2.62 -9.53
N SER A 98 1.92 -2.21 -8.71
CA SER A 98 1.50 -0.82 -8.51
C SER A 98 2.29 -0.18 -7.38
N LEU A 99 2.83 1.02 -7.61
CA LEU A 99 3.71 1.70 -6.64
C LEU A 99 2.97 2.14 -5.37
N GLY A 100 1.79 2.77 -5.50
CA GLY A 100 1.04 3.37 -4.39
C GLY A 100 0.06 2.42 -3.70
N ASN A 101 -0.25 1.28 -4.30
CA ASN A 101 -1.20 0.32 -3.73
C ASN A 101 -0.54 -0.82 -2.93
N ARG A 102 0.80 -0.95 -2.94
CA ARG A 102 1.50 -2.05 -2.24
C ARG A 102 1.13 -2.18 -0.77
N ALA A 103 1.05 -1.06 -0.06
CA ALA A 103 0.70 -1.03 1.36
C ALA A 103 -0.74 -1.53 1.64
N LYS A 104 -1.60 -1.57 0.61
CA LYS A 104 -2.98 -2.07 0.68
C LYS A 104 -3.10 -3.56 0.39
N GLU A 105 -2.02 -4.26 0.04
CA GLU A 105 -2.06 -5.70 -0.31
C GLU A 105 -2.81 -6.52 0.75
N GLY A 106 -2.41 -6.38 2.03
CA GLY A 106 -3.07 -7.09 3.13
C GLY A 106 -4.55 -6.74 3.24
N LEU A 107 -4.90 -5.46 3.12
CA LEU A 107 -6.28 -4.98 3.23
C LEU A 107 -7.19 -5.55 2.13
N VAL A 108 -6.70 -5.62 0.88
CA VAL A 108 -7.46 -6.19 -0.24
C VAL A 108 -7.57 -7.72 -0.12
N VAL A 109 -6.49 -8.38 0.31
CA VAL A 109 -6.51 -9.83 0.55
C VAL A 109 -7.50 -10.19 1.66
N ASP A 110 -7.48 -9.45 2.76
CA ASP A 110 -8.41 -9.64 3.87
C ASP A 110 -9.86 -9.42 3.41
N PHE A 111 -10.11 -8.40 2.60
CA PHE A 111 -11.43 -8.15 2.00
C PHE A 111 -11.94 -9.34 1.17
N ILE A 112 -11.10 -9.90 0.28
CA ILE A 112 -11.45 -11.06 -0.55
C ILE A 112 -11.78 -12.27 0.33
N GLN A 113 -11.01 -12.49 1.40
CA GLN A 113 -11.17 -13.65 2.27
C GLN A 113 -12.42 -13.53 3.15
N GLN A 114 -12.65 -12.36 3.74
CA GLN A 114 -13.68 -12.15 4.76
C GLN A 114 -15.06 -11.76 4.18
N THR A 115 -15.11 -11.31 2.92
CA THR A 115 -16.37 -10.91 2.28
C THR A 115 -16.96 -12.05 1.46
N ASN A 116 -18.27 -12.24 1.53
CA ASN A 116 -18.98 -13.06 0.56
C ASN A 116 -19.21 -12.27 -0.73
N LEU A 117 -18.38 -12.52 -1.74
CA LEU A 117 -18.42 -11.78 -3.00
C LEU A 117 -19.64 -12.15 -3.86
N ASP A 118 -20.31 -13.26 -3.54
CA ASP A 118 -21.52 -13.68 -4.27
C ASP A 118 -22.74 -12.82 -3.96
N ASP A 119 -22.73 -12.15 -2.80
CA ASP A 119 -23.80 -11.26 -2.34
C ASP A 119 -23.72 -9.87 -3.00
N LEU A 120 -22.64 -9.58 -3.72
CA LEU A 120 -22.42 -8.31 -4.39
C LEU A 120 -23.05 -8.34 -5.79
N PRO A 121 -24.04 -7.48 -6.09
CA PRO A 121 -24.78 -7.56 -7.35
C PRO A 121 -24.02 -7.00 -8.55
N ASP A 122 -23.15 -6.01 -8.34
CA ASP A 122 -22.46 -5.29 -9.42
C ASP A 122 -21.09 -4.72 -8.99
N LYS A 123 -20.38 -4.15 -9.98
CA LYS A 123 -19.06 -3.52 -9.78
C LYS A 123 -19.10 -2.30 -8.85
N ALA A 124 -20.20 -1.57 -8.78
CA ALA A 124 -20.30 -0.42 -7.87
C ALA A 124 -20.39 -0.89 -6.42
N SER A 125 -21.13 -1.98 -6.19
CA SER A 125 -21.36 -2.57 -4.88
C SER A 125 -20.08 -3.15 -4.26
N ILE A 126 -19.17 -3.73 -5.05
CA ILE A 126 -17.88 -4.19 -4.52
C ILE A 126 -16.99 -3.03 -4.08
N ILE A 127 -17.06 -1.89 -4.77
CA ILE A 127 -16.29 -0.70 -4.42
C ILE A 127 -16.78 -0.16 -3.07
N ASP A 128 -18.09 0.02 -2.91
CA ASP A 128 -18.69 0.48 -1.65
C ASP A 128 -18.45 -0.50 -0.49
N ALA A 129 -18.61 -1.80 -0.74
CA ALA A 129 -18.32 -2.84 0.24
C ALA A 129 -16.86 -2.83 0.69
N PHE A 130 -15.92 -2.63 -0.24
CA PHE A 130 -14.50 -2.53 0.09
C PHE A 130 -14.21 -1.31 0.94
N PHE A 131 -14.70 -0.12 0.58
CA PHE A 131 -14.44 1.09 1.38
C PHE A 131 -15.10 1.01 2.76
N THR A 132 -16.29 0.42 2.86
CA THR A 132 -16.95 0.15 4.15
C THR A 132 -16.12 -0.80 5.02
N PHE A 133 -15.64 -1.91 4.44
CA PHE A 133 -14.72 -2.84 5.11
C PHE A 133 -13.44 -2.15 5.56
N ALA A 134 -12.81 -1.39 4.66
CA ALA A 134 -11.55 -0.70 4.91
C ALA A 134 -11.67 0.35 6.02
N GLN A 135 -12.78 1.09 6.10
CA GLN A 135 -13.02 2.05 7.18
C GLN A 135 -13.19 1.37 8.54
N ARG A 136 -13.85 0.21 8.58
CA ARG A 136 -13.97 -0.58 9.82
C ARG A 136 -12.60 -1.08 10.28
N GLU A 137 -11.79 -1.60 9.36
CA GLU A 137 -10.42 -2.05 9.67
C GLU A 137 -9.51 -0.88 10.06
N GLN A 138 -9.67 0.28 9.42
CA GLN A 138 -8.95 1.51 9.76
C GLN A 138 -9.19 1.92 11.22
N GLN A 139 -10.46 1.92 11.68
CA GLN A 139 -10.79 2.21 13.08
C GLN A 139 -10.22 1.18 14.04
N ARG A 140 -10.35 -0.11 13.71
CA ARG A 140 -9.84 -1.22 14.52
C ARG A 140 -8.32 -1.13 14.70
N GLU A 141 -7.59 -0.91 13.61
CA GLU A 141 -6.13 -0.82 13.63
C GLU A 141 -5.62 0.47 14.27
N ALA A 142 -6.33 1.60 14.12
CA ALA A 142 -5.99 2.83 14.84
C ALA A 142 -6.12 2.63 16.36
N ALA A 143 -7.21 2.02 16.82
CA ALA A 143 -7.40 1.70 18.23
C ALA A 143 -6.34 0.72 18.76
N ALA A 144 -5.98 -0.28 17.96
CA ALA A 144 -4.93 -1.23 18.30
C ALA A 144 -3.56 -0.55 18.45
N LEU A 145 -3.18 0.31 17.50
CA LEU A 145 -1.91 1.05 17.52
C LEU A 145 -1.83 1.98 18.75
N ILE A 146 -2.90 2.73 19.04
CA ILE A 146 -2.98 3.61 20.22
C ILE A 146 -2.78 2.81 21.50
N LYS A 147 -3.45 1.65 21.61
CA LYS A 147 -3.37 0.78 22.79
C LYS A 147 -2.00 0.13 22.93
N GLU A 148 -1.44 -0.42 21.86
CA GLU A 148 -0.15 -1.13 21.85
C GLU A 148 0.98 -0.20 22.29
N GLU A 149 1.00 1.02 21.78
CA GLU A 149 2.05 2.00 22.09
C GLU A 149 1.77 2.85 23.34
N ASN A 150 0.60 2.66 23.98
CA ASN A 150 0.10 3.46 25.10
C ASN A 150 0.14 4.96 24.79
N LEU A 151 -0.42 5.35 23.64
CA LEU A 151 -0.45 6.74 23.17
C LEU A 151 -1.54 7.54 23.89
N ASN A 152 -1.37 8.86 23.90
CA ASN A 152 -2.47 9.77 24.25
C ASN A 152 -3.55 9.67 23.16
N GLU A 153 -4.68 9.04 23.50
CA GLU A 153 -5.72 8.68 22.54
C GLU A 153 -6.25 9.87 21.73
N GLU A 154 -6.62 10.97 22.39
CA GLU A 154 -7.17 12.15 21.71
C GLU A 154 -6.14 12.82 20.81
N ALA A 155 -4.89 12.96 21.27
CA ALA A 155 -3.82 13.53 20.45
C ALA A 155 -3.47 12.62 19.26
N ALA A 156 -3.40 11.30 19.48
CA ALA A 156 -3.10 10.33 18.45
C ALA A 156 -4.20 10.27 17.37
N LYS A 157 -5.48 10.23 17.76
CA LYS A 157 -6.61 10.27 16.81
C LYS A 157 -6.57 11.54 15.96
N ARG A 158 -6.30 12.71 16.55
CA ARG A 158 -6.15 13.96 15.80
C ARG A 158 -4.99 13.90 14.82
N TYR A 159 -3.80 13.47 15.27
CA TYR A 159 -2.61 13.39 14.42
C TYR A 159 -2.79 12.39 13.26
N ILE A 160 -3.35 11.22 13.53
CA ILE A 160 -3.65 10.20 12.51
C ILE A 160 -4.66 10.76 11.50
N ARG A 161 -5.75 11.38 11.95
CA ARG A 161 -6.76 11.96 11.05
C ARG A 161 -6.18 13.06 10.16
N THR A 162 -5.37 13.95 10.73
CA THR A 162 -4.65 14.99 9.96
C THR A 162 -3.69 14.37 8.95
N SER A 163 -2.94 13.34 9.34
CA SER A 163 -1.98 12.66 8.48
C SER A 163 -2.67 11.89 7.34
N LEU A 164 -3.82 11.26 7.59
CA LEU A 164 -4.62 10.62 6.54
C LEU A 164 -5.16 11.63 5.54
N LYS A 165 -5.65 12.79 6.02
CA LYS A 165 -6.14 13.87 5.16
C LYS A 165 -5.02 14.47 4.31
N ARG A 166 -3.79 14.51 4.83
CA ARG A 166 -2.60 14.95 4.08
C ARG A 166 -1.99 13.85 3.22
N GLU A 167 -2.38 12.60 3.44
CA GLU A 167 -1.81 11.39 2.83
C GLU A 167 -0.35 11.10 3.21
N TYR A 168 0.20 11.79 4.20
CA TYR A 168 1.53 11.53 4.78
C TYR A 168 1.59 11.95 6.26
N ALA A 169 2.46 11.30 7.01
CA ALA A 169 2.80 11.68 8.39
C ALA A 169 4.09 12.51 8.43
N THR A 170 4.24 13.42 9.39
CA THR A 170 5.43 14.27 9.52
C THR A 170 5.91 14.36 10.96
N GLU A 171 7.22 14.28 11.17
CA GLU A 171 7.83 14.51 12.49
C GLU A 171 7.94 16.00 12.84
N ASN A 172 7.65 16.88 11.88
CA ASN A 172 7.74 18.32 12.06
C ASN A 172 6.57 18.82 12.92
N GLY A 173 6.87 19.81 13.77
CA GLY A 173 5.91 20.36 14.73
C GLY A 173 5.85 19.55 16.03
N THR A 174 4.78 19.76 16.81
CA THR A 174 4.62 19.16 18.15
C THR A 174 3.57 18.06 18.19
N GLU A 175 2.70 17.94 17.18
CA GLU A 175 1.55 17.04 17.19
C GLU A 175 1.95 15.58 17.46
N LEU A 176 2.99 15.07 16.78
CA LEU A 176 3.54 13.73 17.01
C LEU A 176 4.03 13.57 18.45
N ASN A 177 4.72 14.58 19.01
CA ASN A 177 5.25 14.49 20.37
C ASN A 177 4.10 14.48 21.41
N GLU A 178 2.98 15.15 21.13
CA GLU A 178 1.79 15.16 21.98
C GLU A 178 1.08 13.80 22.03
N THR A 179 1.26 12.97 21.00
CA THR A 179 0.74 11.58 20.99
C THR A 179 1.47 10.66 21.96
N LEU A 180 2.73 10.97 22.29
CA LEU A 180 3.56 10.06 23.08
C LEU A 180 3.09 10.05 24.54
N PRO A 181 3.23 8.91 25.24
CA PRO A 181 2.98 8.86 26.68
C PRO A 181 3.88 9.84 27.43
N LYS A 182 3.48 10.21 28.65
CA LYS A 182 4.26 11.09 29.53
C LYS A 182 5.60 10.45 29.89
N LEU A 183 6.58 10.65 29.03
CA LEU A 183 7.98 10.33 29.21
C LEU A 183 8.77 11.64 29.13
N SER A 184 9.75 11.81 30.00
CA SER A 184 10.65 12.96 29.90
C SER A 184 11.37 12.93 28.55
N PRO A 185 11.43 14.04 27.77
CA PRO A 185 12.23 14.12 26.56
C PRO A 185 13.73 13.86 26.78
N LEU A 186 14.19 13.98 28.04
CA LEU A 186 15.55 13.67 28.46
C LEU A 186 15.78 12.17 28.71
N ASN A 187 14.74 11.34 28.66
CA ASN A 187 14.88 9.89 28.77
C ASN A 187 15.52 9.35 27.48
N PRO A 188 16.63 8.59 27.56
CA PRO A 188 17.29 8.00 26.39
C PRO A 188 16.35 7.16 25.50
N GLN A 189 15.34 6.53 26.11
CA GLN A 189 14.35 5.70 25.39
C GLN A 189 13.31 6.52 24.62
N TYR A 190 13.18 7.83 24.91
CA TYR A 190 12.19 8.70 24.27
C TYR A 190 12.39 8.77 22.76
N LYS A 191 13.64 8.96 22.31
CA LYS A 191 13.97 9.06 20.88
C LYS A 191 13.64 7.77 20.13
N THR A 192 14.02 6.63 20.70
CA THR A 192 13.73 5.31 20.10
C THR A 192 12.23 5.07 20.03
N LYS A 193 11.48 5.34 21.11
CA LYS A 193 10.03 5.18 21.11
C LYS A 193 9.35 6.11 20.11
N LYS A 194 9.76 7.38 20.04
CA LYS A 194 9.27 8.33 19.04
C LYS A 194 9.45 7.79 17.62
N GLN A 195 10.65 7.30 17.30
CA GLN A 195 10.95 6.73 15.99
C GLN A 195 10.06 5.52 15.67
N THR A 196 9.92 4.60 16.62
CA THR A 196 9.08 3.40 16.45
C THR A 196 7.61 3.76 16.24
N VAL A 197 7.06 4.66 17.06
CA VAL A 197 5.68 5.14 16.92
C VAL A 197 5.49 5.83 15.57
N PHE A 198 6.44 6.68 15.16
CA PHE A 198 6.38 7.36 13.87
C PHE A 198 6.35 6.36 12.71
N GLN A 199 7.24 5.37 12.70
CA GLN A 199 7.27 4.33 11.66
C GLN A 199 5.96 3.53 11.59
N LYS A 200 5.38 3.17 12.74
CA LYS A 200 4.08 2.49 12.81
C LYS A 200 2.96 3.36 12.24
N ILE A 201 2.94 4.65 12.56
CA ILE A 201 1.95 5.58 12.01
C ILE A 201 2.17 5.75 10.49
N VAL A 202 3.40 5.93 10.01
CA VAL A 202 3.67 6.01 8.56
C VAL A 202 3.14 4.78 7.83
N ALA A 203 3.40 3.57 8.35
CA ALA A 203 2.88 2.34 7.78
C ALA A 203 1.33 2.30 7.78
N PHE A 204 0.70 2.76 8.86
CA PHE A 204 -0.75 2.88 8.95
C PHE A 204 -1.31 3.87 7.90
N ILE A 205 -0.69 5.05 7.74
CA ILE A 205 -1.11 6.04 6.74
C ILE A 205 -0.95 5.50 5.33
N GLU A 206 0.17 4.86 4.99
CA GLU A 206 0.37 4.24 3.67
C GLU A 206 -0.68 3.17 3.36
N LYS A 207 -1.04 2.36 4.36
CA LYS A 207 -2.10 1.33 4.24
C LYS A 207 -3.48 1.95 4.00
N PHE A 208 -3.83 3.04 4.67
CA PHE A 208 -5.19 3.58 4.67
C PHE A 208 -5.39 4.93 3.94
N LYS A 209 -4.36 5.54 3.36
CA LYS A 209 -4.52 6.76 2.55
C LYS A 209 -5.47 6.51 1.37
N GLY A 210 -6.38 7.45 1.14
CA GLY A 210 -7.44 7.36 0.13
C GLY A 210 -8.68 6.55 0.52
N VAL A 211 -8.71 5.88 1.69
CA VAL A 211 -9.90 5.11 2.15
C VAL A 211 -11.03 6.02 2.64
N GLY A 212 -10.71 7.21 3.14
CA GLY A 212 -11.68 8.12 3.77
C GLY A 212 -12.10 7.64 5.16
N GLY A 213 -13.30 8.04 5.59
CA GLY A 213 -13.88 7.67 6.89
C GLY A 213 -13.51 8.59 8.06
N GLN A 214 -13.96 8.21 9.26
CA GLN A 214 -13.66 8.88 10.51
C GLN A 214 -12.94 7.93 11.47
N ILE A 215 -11.93 8.45 12.13
CA ILE A 215 -11.18 7.84 13.26
C ILE A 215 -11.41 8.71 14.48
#